data_AF-A0A453BQF3-F1
#
_entry.id   AF-A0A453BQF3-F1
#
_cell.length_a   1.000
_cell.length_b   1.000
_cell.length_c   1.000
_cell.angle_alpha   90.00
_cell.angle_beta   90.00
_cell.angle_gamma   90.00
#
_symmetry.space_group_name_H-M   'P 1'
#
loop_
_entity.id
_entity.type
_entity.pdbx_description
1 polymer ?
#
loop_
_entity_poly.entity_id
_entity_poly.type
_entity_poly.pdbx_seq_one_letter_code
_entity_poly.pdbx_strand_id
1 'polypeptide(L)'
;MQVGENDSVIIVTHEPNWLLDWYWKETTGKNVSHLIQDYLNGRCKLRMAGDLHHFMRHSATPSDKPTFVEHLLVNGCGGAFLHPTHVFKNFERFSGTTYECKAAYPSYEESSGIALGNILKFRKKNWQFDIIGGFIYFILVFSMFPQCNLVHILNEETWSGRLQSFSSTIWSALLFIFEHSYVSSVGSLTLLMASYSFVPSKLTRKKRAIIGGLHVLAHLTAALVLMLLMELGIEICIRNHLLATSGYHPLYDWYRSMESEHFPDPTGLRTRLEQWTLGLYPACIKYLMSAFDVPEVMAVTRINICKNGMMSLSRSVLIMYYTSVFIYFWIFSTPVVSLIFGSYLYICINWFHIHFDEAFSSLRIANYKSFTRLHIKKDGDLEIFTLAVDKVPKDWKLDPKWEAEERGPHQLSHHRRYPSK
;
A
#
# COMPACT_ATOMS: atom_id res chain seq x y z
N MET A 1 -46.43 -8.22 15.84
CA MET A 1 -45.91 -9.60 15.81
C MET A 1 -44.98 -9.74 16.99
N GLN A 2 -45.30 -10.63 17.94
CA GLN A 2 -44.51 -10.88 19.15
C GLN A 2 -43.91 -12.27 19.01
N VAL A 3 -42.64 -12.45 19.40
CA VAL A 3 -41.97 -13.76 19.39
C VAL A 3 -42.55 -14.60 20.53
N GLY A 4 -43.13 -15.75 20.21
CA GLY A 4 -43.68 -16.69 21.17
C GLY A 4 -42.62 -17.44 21.97
N GLU A 5 -43.04 -18.08 23.07
CA GLU A 5 -42.14 -18.83 23.97
C GLU A 5 -41.45 -20.02 23.27
N ASN A 6 -42.13 -20.65 22.30
CA ASN A 6 -41.63 -21.83 21.58
C ASN A 6 -41.14 -21.52 20.16
N ASP A 7 -41.14 -20.25 19.74
CA ASP A 7 -40.74 -19.88 18.39
C ASP A 7 -39.25 -20.08 18.19
N SER A 8 -38.88 -20.65 17.04
CA SER A 8 -37.51 -20.66 16.54
C SER A 8 -37.14 -19.28 16.00
N VAL A 9 -35.90 -18.84 16.28
CA VAL A 9 -35.47 -17.47 16.02
C VAL A 9 -34.28 -17.45 15.07
N ILE A 10 -34.34 -16.54 14.09
CA ILE A 10 -33.20 -16.15 13.27
C ILE A 10 -32.71 -14.80 13.79
N ILE A 11 -31.43 -14.72 14.16
CA ILE A 11 -30.80 -13.46 14.55
C ILE A 11 -29.98 -12.93 13.38
N VAL A 12 -30.19 -11.65 13.05
CA VAL A 12 -29.39 -10.94 12.05
C VAL A 12 -28.71 -9.77 12.74
N THR A 13 -27.38 -9.74 12.72
CA THR A 13 -26.56 -8.62 13.20
C THR A 13 -25.74 -8.03 12.07
N HIS A 14 -25.24 -6.81 12.23
CA HIS A 14 -24.33 -6.22 11.23
C HIS A 14 -22.99 -6.96 11.22
N GLU A 15 -22.35 -7.05 12.39
CA GLU A 15 -21.03 -7.66 12.55
C GLU A 15 -21.12 -9.12 13.01
N PRO A 16 -20.22 -10.00 12.53
CA PRO A 16 -20.10 -11.36 12.98
C PRO A 16 -19.23 -11.41 14.24
N ASN A 17 -19.71 -10.85 15.36
CA ASN A 17 -18.89 -10.75 16.58
C ASN A 17 -18.36 -12.11 17.04
N TRP A 18 -19.04 -13.24 16.78
CA TRP A 18 -18.51 -14.57 17.12
C TRP A 18 -17.18 -14.89 16.41
N LEU A 19 -17.01 -14.41 15.18
CA LEU A 19 -15.83 -14.64 14.36
C LEU A 19 -14.77 -13.57 14.60
N LEU A 20 -15.18 -12.31 14.71
CA LEU A 20 -14.29 -11.18 15.02
C LEU A 20 -13.73 -11.26 16.44
N ASP A 21 -14.56 -11.55 17.45
CA ASP A 21 -14.11 -11.72 18.83
C ASP A 21 -13.13 -12.90 18.95
N TRP A 22 -13.39 -14.01 18.25
CA TRP A 22 -12.44 -15.12 18.15
C TRP A 22 -11.11 -14.67 17.53
N TYR A 23 -11.18 -13.92 16.44
CA TYR A 23 -9.99 -13.46 15.74
C TYR A 23 -9.18 -12.48 16.60
N TRP A 24 -9.82 -11.48 17.21
CA TRP A 24 -9.17 -10.43 17.99
C TRP A 24 -8.87 -10.82 19.44
N LYS A 25 -9.45 -11.94 19.93
CA LYS A 25 -9.45 -12.34 21.34
C LYS A 25 -10.12 -11.31 22.24
N GLU A 26 -11.25 -10.79 21.77
CA GLU A 26 -12.04 -9.78 22.46
C GLU A 26 -13.43 -10.32 22.83
N THR A 27 -14.29 -9.49 23.42
CA THR A 27 -15.67 -9.87 23.74
C THR A 27 -16.57 -8.65 23.60
N THR A 28 -17.01 -8.40 22.38
CA THR A 28 -17.83 -7.22 22.02
C THR A 28 -19.32 -7.55 22.00
N GLY A 29 -19.70 -8.78 21.61
CA GLY A 29 -21.09 -9.19 21.43
C GLY A 29 -21.91 -9.51 22.68
N LYS A 30 -21.61 -8.92 23.86
CA LYS A 30 -22.16 -9.33 25.17
C LYS A 30 -23.69 -9.35 25.22
N ASN A 31 -24.35 -8.29 24.74
CA ASN A 31 -25.81 -8.19 24.78
C ASN A 31 -26.49 -9.24 23.90
N VAL A 32 -25.95 -9.48 22.71
CA VAL A 32 -26.47 -10.50 21.79
C VAL A 32 -26.23 -11.90 22.36
N SER A 33 -25.08 -12.14 22.99
CA SER A 33 -24.79 -13.40 23.66
C SER A 33 -25.74 -13.65 24.84
N HIS A 34 -26.04 -12.65 25.66
CA HIS A 34 -27.01 -12.75 26.76
C HIS A 34 -28.43 -13.05 26.24
N LEU A 35 -28.87 -12.37 25.17
CA LEU A 35 -30.13 -12.69 24.50
C LEU A 35 -30.18 -14.16 24.03
N ILE A 36 -29.13 -14.63 23.38
CA ILE A 36 -29.06 -15.99 22.83
C ILE A 36 -29.02 -17.05 23.93
N GLN A 37 -28.19 -16.86 24.94
CA GLN A 37 -27.91 -17.87 25.96
C GLN A 37 -29.01 -17.92 27.02
N ASP A 38 -29.45 -16.76 27.51
CA ASP A 38 -30.30 -16.69 28.70
C ASP A 38 -31.80 -16.64 28.34
N TYR A 39 -32.17 -16.02 27.21
CA TYR A 39 -33.59 -15.88 26.82
C TYR A 39 -34.04 -16.80 25.68
N LEU A 40 -33.19 -17.00 24.66
CA LEU A 40 -33.52 -17.90 23.56
C LEU A 40 -33.19 -19.35 23.90
N ASN A 41 -32.11 -19.58 24.65
CA ASN A 41 -31.72 -20.89 25.19
C ASN A 41 -31.92 -22.07 24.22
N GLY A 42 -31.22 -22.03 23.08
CA GLY A 42 -31.28 -23.08 22.05
C GLY A 42 -32.34 -22.89 20.97
N ARG A 43 -33.18 -21.85 21.06
CA ARG A 43 -34.16 -21.49 20.01
C ARG A 43 -33.55 -20.72 18.83
N CYS A 44 -32.30 -20.26 18.93
CA CYS A 44 -31.63 -19.58 17.82
C CYS A 44 -31.15 -20.60 16.78
N LYS A 45 -31.86 -20.71 15.65
CA LYS A 45 -31.55 -21.69 14.59
C LYS A 45 -30.51 -21.19 13.61
N LEU A 46 -30.51 -19.89 13.35
CA LEU A 46 -29.54 -19.25 12.49
C LEU A 46 -29.13 -17.91 13.09
N ARG A 47 -27.82 -17.68 13.20
CA ARG A 47 -27.27 -16.35 13.39
C ARG A 47 -26.51 -15.94 12.14
N MET A 48 -26.94 -14.83 11.55
CA MET A 48 -26.39 -14.28 10.32
C MET A 48 -25.79 -12.90 10.57
N ALA A 49 -24.68 -12.60 9.90
CA ALA A 49 -24.11 -11.27 9.87
C ALA A 49 -23.41 -10.95 8.54
N GLY A 50 -23.16 -9.67 8.33
CA GLY A 50 -22.39 -9.14 7.21
C GLY A 50 -21.01 -8.70 7.66
N ASP A 51 -20.65 -7.46 7.33
CA ASP A 51 -19.39 -6.75 7.65
C ASP A 51 -18.12 -7.40 7.06
N LEU A 52 -17.89 -8.68 7.32
CA LEU A 52 -16.86 -9.42 6.63
C LEU A 52 -17.29 -9.73 5.19
N HIS A 53 -16.62 -9.10 4.22
CA HIS A 53 -16.92 -9.19 2.79
C HIS A 53 -16.52 -10.52 2.12
N HIS A 54 -16.91 -11.63 2.72
CA HIS A 54 -16.83 -12.97 2.19
C HIS A 54 -18.10 -13.73 2.58
N PHE A 55 -18.20 -14.99 2.16
CA PHE A 55 -19.20 -15.91 2.68
C PHE A 55 -18.54 -17.03 3.49
N MET A 56 -19.13 -17.36 4.63
CA MET A 56 -18.75 -18.51 5.46
C MET A 56 -19.98 -19.10 6.15
N ARG A 57 -20.11 -20.43 6.11
CA ARG A 57 -21.14 -21.16 6.85
C ARG A 57 -20.51 -22.16 7.80
N HIS A 58 -20.84 -22.04 9.07
CA HIS A 58 -20.48 -22.99 10.10
C HIS A 58 -21.75 -23.66 10.66
N SER A 59 -21.68 -24.96 10.89
CA SER A 59 -22.76 -25.73 11.53
C SER A 59 -22.25 -26.33 12.82
N ALA A 60 -23.06 -26.29 13.86
CA ALA A 60 -22.74 -26.95 15.13
C ALA A 60 -22.54 -28.46 14.89
N THR A 61 -21.52 -29.03 15.51
CA THR A 61 -21.30 -30.47 15.52
C THR A 61 -22.15 -31.12 16.62
N PRO A 62 -22.70 -32.33 16.40
CA PRO A 62 -23.44 -33.04 17.44
C PRO A 62 -22.64 -33.17 18.75
N SER A 63 -23.29 -32.89 19.87
CA SER A 63 -22.71 -32.92 21.21
C SER A 63 -23.80 -33.18 22.25
N ASP A 64 -23.44 -33.78 23.39
CA ASP A 64 -24.34 -33.95 24.54
C ASP A 64 -24.74 -32.62 25.19
N LYS A 65 -24.02 -31.53 24.89
CA LYS A 65 -24.31 -30.20 25.42
C LYS A 65 -25.36 -29.48 24.56
N PRO A 66 -26.26 -28.69 25.18
CA PRO A 66 -27.21 -27.88 24.45
C PRO A 66 -26.48 -26.89 23.53
N THR A 67 -26.93 -26.84 22.28
CA THR A 67 -26.40 -25.92 21.27
C THR A 67 -27.22 -24.64 21.28
N PHE A 68 -26.59 -23.51 21.60
CA PHE A 68 -27.27 -22.22 21.65
C PHE A 68 -27.61 -21.67 20.26
N VAL A 69 -26.77 -21.96 19.26
CA VAL A 69 -26.96 -21.54 17.87
C VAL A 69 -26.62 -22.70 16.93
N GLU A 70 -27.55 -23.10 16.08
CA GLU A 70 -27.35 -24.28 15.22
C GLU A 70 -26.47 -23.96 13.99
N HIS A 71 -26.68 -22.81 13.35
CA HIS A 71 -25.90 -22.34 12.21
C HIS A 71 -25.40 -20.91 12.38
N LEU A 72 -24.11 -20.70 12.06
CA LEU A 72 -23.48 -19.38 11.98
C LEU A 72 -23.18 -19.08 10.51
N LEU A 73 -23.66 -17.95 10.01
CA LEU A 73 -23.51 -17.58 8.61
C LEU A 73 -23.00 -16.14 8.48
N VAL A 74 -21.85 -16.00 7.83
CA VAL A 74 -21.32 -14.70 7.40
C VAL A 74 -21.63 -14.55 5.92
N ASN A 75 -22.32 -13.49 5.53
CA ASN A 75 -22.47 -13.11 4.14
C ASN A 75 -22.41 -11.58 3.98
N GLY A 76 -21.19 -11.05 3.99
CA GLY A 76 -20.93 -9.63 3.70
C GLY A 76 -20.53 -9.36 2.26
N CYS A 77 -20.70 -10.32 1.34
CA CYS A 77 -20.19 -10.22 -0.04
C CYS A 77 -20.65 -8.95 -0.79
N GLY A 78 -21.73 -8.29 -0.38
CA GLY A 78 -22.18 -7.01 -0.93
C GLY A 78 -21.24 -5.81 -0.70
N GLY A 79 -20.21 -5.94 0.14
CA GLY A 79 -19.33 -4.83 0.53
C GLY A 79 -18.40 -4.28 -0.56
N ALA A 80 -17.59 -3.28 -0.20
CA ALA A 80 -16.78 -2.52 -1.17
C ALA A 80 -15.63 -3.32 -1.80
N PHE A 81 -15.04 -4.27 -1.06
CA PHE A 81 -13.94 -5.11 -1.51
C PHE A 81 -14.00 -6.47 -0.81
N LEU A 82 -13.45 -7.53 -1.41
CA LEU A 82 -13.40 -8.88 -0.81
C LEU A 82 -12.60 -8.91 0.50
N HIS A 83 -13.04 -9.62 1.54
CA HIS A 83 -12.21 -10.00 2.70
C HIS A 83 -11.65 -11.42 2.56
N PRO A 84 -10.49 -11.74 3.17
CA PRO A 84 -9.94 -13.09 3.11
C PRO A 84 -10.77 -14.08 3.93
N THR A 85 -10.83 -15.34 3.48
CA THR A 85 -11.42 -16.44 4.25
C THR A 85 -10.36 -17.27 4.99
N HIS A 86 -9.17 -17.44 4.41
CA HIS A 86 -8.11 -18.30 4.95
C HIS A 86 -7.58 -17.90 6.34
N VAL A 87 -7.72 -16.62 6.71
CA VAL A 87 -7.36 -16.10 8.04
C VAL A 87 -8.25 -16.67 9.14
N PHE A 88 -9.48 -17.03 8.79
CA PHE A 88 -10.51 -17.51 9.72
C PHE A 88 -10.64 -19.04 9.73
N LYS A 89 -9.79 -19.76 9.00
CA LYS A 89 -9.89 -21.22 8.79
C LYS A 89 -9.89 -22.05 10.08
N ASN A 90 -9.29 -21.53 11.15
CA ASN A 90 -9.13 -22.21 12.44
C ASN A 90 -10.26 -21.87 13.42
N PHE A 91 -11.31 -21.17 12.99
CA PHE A 91 -12.48 -20.94 13.83
C PHE A 91 -13.27 -22.24 13.99
N GLU A 92 -13.41 -22.70 15.23
CA GLU A 92 -14.07 -23.98 15.54
C GLU A 92 -15.00 -23.91 16.75
N ARG A 93 -14.97 -22.85 17.57
CA ARG A 93 -15.72 -22.81 18.84
C ARG A 93 -16.38 -21.46 19.10
N PHE A 94 -17.63 -21.50 19.55
CA PHE A 94 -18.38 -20.34 20.02
C PHE A 94 -19.38 -20.76 21.10
N SER A 95 -19.43 -20.01 22.21
CA SER A 95 -20.33 -20.27 23.35
C SER A 95 -20.32 -21.73 23.86
N GLY A 96 -19.14 -22.36 23.89
CA GLY A 96 -18.98 -23.74 24.34
C GLY A 96 -19.31 -24.82 23.31
N THR A 97 -19.99 -24.47 22.22
CA THR A 97 -20.31 -25.36 21.09
C THR A 97 -19.16 -25.40 20.09
N THR A 98 -18.90 -26.59 19.53
CA THR A 98 -17.96 -26.81 18.44
C THR A 98 -18.69 -26.71 17.11
N TYR A 99 -18.05 -26.08 16.13
CA TYR A 99 -18.60 -25.84 14.80
C TYR A 99 -17.65 -26.34 13.73
N GLU A 100 -18.23 -26.86 12.65
CA GLU A 100 -17.51 -27.24 11.44
C GLU A 100 -17.83 -26.23 10.34
N CYS A 101 -16.79 -25.71 9.67
CA CYS A 101 -16.97 -24.89 8.47
C CYS A 101 -17.44 -25.78 7.32
N LYS A 102 -18.69 -25.59 6.88
CA LYS A 102 -19.30 -26.36 5.80
C LYS A 102 -19.03 -25.77 4.42
N ALA A 103 -18.82 -24.46 4.35
CA ALA A 103 -18.51 -23.76 3.10
C ALA A 103 -17.87 -22.40 3.39
N ALA A 104 -16.90 -22.01 2.55
CA ALA A 104 -16.32 -20.68 2.51
C ALA A 104 -16.24 -20.22 1.05
N TYR A 105 -16.48 -18.95 0.80
CA TYR A 105 -16.38 -18.37 -0.54
C TYR A 105 -15.73 -16.97 -0.48
N PRO A 106 -14.56 -16.77 -1.13
CA PRO A 106 -13.78 -17.79 -1.85
C PRO A 106 -13.24 -18.91 -0.93
N SER A 107 -12.79 -20.02 -1.51
CA SER A 107 -12.15 -21.09 -0.73
C SER A 107 -10.90 -20.57 0.00
N TYR A 108 -10.39 -21.31 0.99
CA TYR A 108 -9.18 -20.90 1.71
C TYR A 108 -7.96 -20.82 0.79
N GLU A 109 -7.82 -21.77 -0.13
CA GLU A 109 -6.74 -21.83 -1.10
C GLU A 109 -6.84 -20.68 -2.09
N GLU A 110 -8.03 -20.43 -2.63
CA GLU A 110 -8.30 -19.29 -3.51
C GLU A 110 -8.00 -17.97 -2.82
N SER A 111 -8.47 -17.82 -1.58
CA SER A 111 -8.25 -16.62 -0.77
C SER A 111 -6.77 -16.36 -0.51
N SER A 112 -6.00 -17.38 -0.16
CA SER A 112 -4.55 -17.26 0.02
C SER A 112 -3.84 -16.92 -1.28
N GLY A 113 -4.26 -17.52 -2.41
CA GLY A 113 -3.74 -17.21 -3.74
C GLY A 113 -4.03 -15.77 -4.18
N ILE A 114 -5.22 -15.25 -3.88
CA ILE A 114 -5.59 -13.85 -4.16
C ILE A 114 -4.64 -12.87 -3.45
N ALA A 115 -4.17 -13.22 -2.24
CA ALA A 115 -3.28 -12.36 -1.46
C ALA A 115 -1.94 -12.08 -2.18
N LEU A 116 -1.49 -12.94 -3.10
CA LEU A 116 -0.31 -12.68 -3.96
C LEU A 116 -0.43 -11.39 -4.77
N GLY A 117 -1.67 -10.94 -5.00
CA GLY A 117 -1.96 -9.63 -5.57
C GLY A 117 -1.32 -8.47 -4.81
N ASN A 118 -1.00 -8.62 -3.52
CA ASN A 118 -0.30 -7.58 -2.76
C ASN A 118 1.11 -7.31 -3.30
N ILE A 119 1.81 -8.32 -3.81
CA ILE A 119 3.13 -8.10 -4.43
C ILE A 119 2.96 -7.50 -5.83
N LEU A 120 2.06 -8.06 -6.63
CA LEU A 120 1.99 -7.78 -8.08
C LEU A 120 1.13 -6.57 -8.44
N LYS A 121 0.11 -6.25 -7.64
CA LYS A 121 -0.93 -5.27 -7.98
C LYS A 121 -0.99 -4.09 -7.02
N PHE A 122 -0.36 -4.16 -5.85
CA PHE A 122 -0.42 -3.09 -4.84
C PHE A 122 -0.02 -1.74 -5.42
N ARG A 123 1.16 -1.66 -6.08
CA ARG A 123 1.63 -0.42 -6.71
C ARG A 123 0.63 0.14 -7.74
N LYS A 124 0.13 -0.73 -8.63
CA LYS A 124 -0.83 -0.34 -9.67
C LYS A 124 -2.14 0.20 -9.09
N LYS A 125 -2.58 -0.35 -7.96
CA LYS A 125 -3.83 0.05 -7.28
C LYS A 125 -3.64 1.25 -6.36
N ASN A 126 -2.45 1.43 -5.82
CA ASN A 126 -2.14 2.41 -4.77
C ASN A 126 -0.97 3.31 -5.18
N TRP A 127 -0.93 3.79 -6.43
CA TRP A 127 0.16 4.65 -6.93
C TRP A 127 0.36 5.94 -6.11
N GLN A 128 -0.65 6.40 -5.36
CA GLN A 128 -0.52 7.53 -4.44
C GLN A 128 0.40 7.22 -3.25
N PHE A 129 0.51 5.94 -2.87
CA PHE A 129 1.44 5.49 -1.83
C PHE A 129 2.89 5.69 -2.25
N ASP A 130 3.20 5.53 -3.55
CA ASP A 130 4.55 5.77 -4.09
C ASP A 130 5.02 7.20 -3.80
N ILE A 131 4.12 8.19 -3.89
CA ILE A 131 4.46 9.60 -3.64
C ILE A 131 5.01 9.75 -2.23
N ILE A 132 4.21 9.36 -1.25
CA ILE A 132 4.55 9.46 0.18
C ILE A 132 5.78 8.60 0.49
N GLY A 133 5.82 7.38 -0.05
CA GLY A 133 6.90 6.43 0.14
C GLY A 133 8.26 6.95 -0.34
N GLY A 134 8.31 7.60 -1.50
CA GLY A 134 9.54 8.20 -2.02
C GLY A 134 10.05 9.36 -1.15
N PHE A 135 9.15 10.19 -0.62
CA PHE A 135 9.52 11.22 0.36
C PHE A 135 10.10 10.61 1.64
N ILE A 136 9.47 9.56 2.16
CA ILE A 136 9.98 8.83 3.33
C ILE A 136 11.38 8.29 3.03
N TYR A 137 11.59 7.62 1.90
CA TYR A 137 12.90 7.09 1.52
C TYR A 137 13.95 8.18 1.45
N PHE A 138 13.63 9.33 0.84
CA PHE A 138 14.57 10.43 0.78
C PHE A 138 14.95 10.93 2.18
N ILE A 139 13.99 11.06 3.10
CA ILE A 139 14.25 11.43 4.50
C ILE A 139 15.16 10.40 5.18
N LEU A 140 14.95 9.10 4.94
CA LEU A 140 15.75 8.03 5.55
C LEU A 140 17.24 8.08 5.16
N VAL A 141 17.58 8.64 4.01
CA VAL A 141 18.97 8.73 3.52
C VAL A 141 19.45 10.16 3.31
N PHE A 142 18.64 11.17 3.67
CA PHE A 142 18.88 12.58 3.38
C PHE A 142 20.27 13.03 3.83
N SER A 143 20.64 12.61 5.04
CA SER A 143 21.90 13.00 5.68
C SER A 143 23.12 12.30 5.08
N MET A 144 22.93 11.31 4.20
CA MET A 144 24.03 10.56 3.57
C MET A 144 24.48 11.20 2.24
N PHE A 145 23.72 12.11 1.67
CA PHE A 145 24.08 12.74 0.41
C PHE A 145 25.04 13.94 0.61
N PRO A 146 26.07 14.10 -0.25
CA PRO A 146 26.63 13.12 -1.21
C PRO A 146 27.54 12.07 -0.54
N GLN A 147 27.76 10.95 -1.24
CA GLN A 147 28.77 9.96 -0.87
C GLN A 147 30.08 10.24 -1.62
N CYS A 148 31.08 10.79 -0.93
CA CYS A 148 32.31 11.28 -1.56
C CYS A 148 33.41 10.23 -1.78
N ASN A 149 33.38 9.12 -1.03
CA ASN A 149 34.38 8.07 -1.14
C ASN A 149 33.73 6.78 -1.68
N LEU A 150 33.58 6.70 -3.01
CA LEU A 150 33.01 5.54 -3.71
C LEU A 150 34.00 4.86 -4.67
N VAL A 151 35.15 5.50 -4.87
CA VAL A 151 36.21 5.09 -5.78
C VAL A 151 36.73 3.70 -5.44
N HIS A 152 36.84 3.38 -4.15
CA HIS A 152 37.32 2.07 -3.69
C HIS A 152 36.43 0.94 -4.19
N ILE A 153 35.11 1.12 -4.27
CA ILE A 153 34.17 0.10 -4.77
C ILE A 153 34.45 -0.20 -6.25
N LEU A 154 34.73 0.82 -7.06
CA LEU A 154 34.94 0.67 -8.50
C LEU A 154 36.32 0.11 -8.84
N ASN A 155 37.31 0.31 -7.98
CA ASN A 155 38.69 -0.11 -8.20
C ASN A 155 38.95 -1.58 -7.81
N GLU A 156 37.99 -2.25 -7.16
CA GLU A 156 38.08 -3.68 -6.85
C GLU A 156 38.09 -4.55 -8.13
N GLU A 157 39.10 -5.42 -8.23
CA GLU A 157 39.30 -6.29 -9.40
C GLU A 157 38.31 -7.46 -9.42
N THR A 158 37.91 -7.96 -8.25
CA THR A 158 37.03 -9.13 -8.12
C THR A 158 35.58 -8.75 -7.81
N TRP A 159 34.62 -9.54 -8.29
CA TRP A 159 33.20 -9.34 -7.98
C TRP A 159 32.89 -9.48 -6.48
N SER A 160 33.56 -10.40 -5.79
CA SER A 160 33.43 -10.57 -4.33
C SER A 160 33.97 -9.35 -3.57
N GLY A 161 35.11 -8.80 -4.00
CA GLY A 161 35.67 -7.57 -3.43
C GLY A 161 34.72 -6.38 -3.59
N ARG A 162 34.15 -6.20 -4.79
CA ARG A 162 33.13 -5.17 -5.05
C ARG A 162 31.92 -5.31 -4.13
N LEU A 163 31.38 -6.53 -3.99
CA LEU A 163 30.22 -6.80 -3.15
C LEU A 163 30.53 -6.54 -1.67
N GLN A 164 31.72 -6.91 -1.20
CA GLN A 164 32.18 -6.65 0.16
C GLN A 164 32.33 -5.15 0.42
N SER A 165 33.00 -4.42 -0.47
CA SER A 165 33.19 -2.97 -0.38
C SER A 165 31.87 -2.21 -0.45
N PHE A 166 30.94 -2.64 -1.31
CA PHE A 166 29.57 -2.12 -1.37
C PHE A 166 28.82 -2.35 -0.05
N SER A 167 28.85 -3.58 0.47
CA SER A 167 28.18 -3.94 1.72
C SER A 167 28.76 -3.21 2.93
N SER A 168 30.09 -3.07 3.00
CA SER A 168 30.77 -2.29 4.03
C SER A 168 30.39 -0.82 3.98
N THR A 169 30.21 -0.26 2.78
CA THR A 169 29.80 1.15 2.61
C THR A 169 28.36 1.36 3.09
N ILE A 170 27.45 0.44 2.77
CA ILE A 170 26.08 0.45 3.33
C ILE A 170 26.10 0.36 4.85
N TRP A 171 26.93 -0.54 5.40
CA TRP A 171 27.05 -0.71 6.85
C TRP A 171 27.57 0.56 7.53
N SER A 172 28.62 1.19 6.98
CA SER A 172 29.13 2.47 7.48
C SER A 172 28.09 3.58 7.40
N ALA A 173 27.33 3.67 6.29
CA ALA A 173 26.25 4.63 6.17
C ALA A 173 25.13 4.38 7.20
N LEU A 174 24.79 3.12 7.47
CA LEU A 174 23.81 2.74 8.48
C LEU A 174 24.24 3.21 9.88
N LEU A 175 25.51 2.96 10.27
CA LEU A 175 26.04 3.43 11.56
C LEU A 175 26.04 4.96 11.63
N PHE A 176 26.46 5.63 10.55
CA PHE A 176 26.50 7.08 10.49
C PHE A 176 25.11 7.70 10.65
N ILE A 177 24.06 7.08 10.11
CA ILE A 177 22.68 7.52 10.34
C ILE A 177 22.45 7.65 11.84
N PHE A 178 22.62 6.57 12.60
CA PHE A 178 22.26 6.55 14.02
C PHE A 178 23.22 7.32 14.94
N GLU A 179 24.49 7.44 14.58
CA GLU A 179 25.50 8.08 15.43
C GLU A 179 25.60 9.59 15.21
N HIS A 180 25.48 10.05 13.95
CA HIS A 180 25.87 11.41 13.56
C HIS A 180 24.75 12.19 12.87
N SER A 181 23.68 11.53 12.42
CA SER A 181 22.60 12.21 11.69
C SER A 181 21.38 12.50 12.56
N TYR A 182 20.84 13.72 12.47
CA TYR A 182 19.59 14.09 13.14
C TYR A 182 18.37 13.75 12.27
N VAL A 183 18.33 14.21 11.02
CA VAL A 183 17.16 14.08 10.14
C VAL A 183 16.85 12.61 9.81
N SER A 184 17.87 11.86 9.37
CA SER A 184 17.68 10.47 8.95
C SER A 184 17.40 9.54 10.15
N SER A 185 18.01 9.81 11.31
CA SER A 185 17.70 9.11 12.57
C SER A 185 16.28 9.33 13.05
N VAL A 186 15.83 10.60 13.09
CA VAL A 186 14.46 10.93 13.50
C VAL A 186 13.46 10.30 12.52
N GLY A 187 13.72 10.39 11.22
CA GLY A 187 12.90 9.73 10.20
C GLY A 187 12.80 8.22 10.41
N SER A 188 13.92 7.56 10.70
CA SER A 188 13.98 6.12 10.98
C SER A 188 13.21 5.74 12.25
N LEU A 189 13.34 6.54 13.32
CA LEU A 189 12.61 6.33 14.58
C LEU A 189 11.10 6.54 14.39
N THR A 190 10.68 7.58 13.67
CA THR A 190 9.28 7.82 13.35
C THR A 190 8.69 6.67 12.54
N LEU A 191 9.41 6.17 11.53
CA LEU A 191 8.97 5.01 10.76
C LEU A 191 8.87 3.75 11.63
N LEU A 192 9.79 3.55 12.57
CA LEU A 192 9.74 2.42 13.51
C LEU A 192 8.52 2.50 14.43
N MET A 193 8.23 3.68 15.00
CA MET A 193 7.05 3.88 15.85
C MET A 193 5.75 3.69 15.06
N ALA A 194 5.69 4.22 13.83
CA ALA A 194 4.55 4.04 12.94
C ALA A 194 4.36 2.55 12.58
N SER A 195 5.42 1.85 12.20
CA SER A 195 5.37 0.42 11.86
C SER A 195 4.97 -0.44 13.06
N TYR A 196 5.51 -0.18 14.24
CA TYR A 196 5.09 -0.87 15.48
C TYR A 196 3.59 -0.67 15.77
N SER A 197 3.11 0.55 15.57
CA SER A 197 1.71 0.92 15.81
C SER A 197 0.78 0.30 14.77
N PHE A 198 1.25 0.18 13.52
CA PHE A 198 0.52 -0.45 12.43
C PHE A 198 0.32 -1.96 12.65
N VAL A 199 1.30 -2.67 13.22
CA VAL A 199 1.13 -4.11 13.50
C VAL A 199 0.01 -4.31 14.54
N PRO A 200 -1.02 -5.13 14.26
CA PRO A 200 -2.22 -5.22 15.08
C PRO A 200 -1.95 -5.66 16.53
N SER A 201 -2.75 -5.12 17.45
CA SER A 201 -2.67 -5.35 18.91
C SER A 201 -2.92 -6.81 19.31
N LYS A 202 -3.56 -7.61 18.45
CA LYS A 202 -3.73 -9.07 18.60
C LYS A 202 -2.42 -9.80 18.90
N LEU A 203 -1.30 -9.31 18.38
CA LEU A 203 0.02 -9.90 18.58
C LEU A 203 0.67 -9.38 19.87
N THR A 204 1.49 -10.23 20.50
CA THR A 204 2.27 -9.82 21.67
C THR A 204 3.20 -8.67 21.34
N ARG A 205 3.51 -7.81 22.34
CA ARG A 205 4.41 -6.65 22.17
C ARG A 205 5.75 -7.05 21.52
N LYS A 206 6.29 -8.22 21.87
CA LYS A 206 7.52 -8.78 21.27
C LYS A 206 7.36 -9.08 19.78
N LYS A 207 6.28 -9.76 19.37
CA LYS A 207 6.03 -10.06 17.95
C LYS A 207 5.80 -8.78 17.14
N ARG A 208 5.09 -7.81 17.69
CA ARG A 208 4.89 -6.48 17.07
C ARG A 208 6.21 -5.76 16.84
N ALA A 209 7.09 -5.74 17.84
CA ALA A 209 8.42 -5.17 17.73
C ALA A 209 9.28 -5.88 16.66
N ILE A 210 9.25 -7.21 16.61
CA ILE A 210 10.00 -7.99 15.60
C ILE A 210 9.48 -7.70 14.19
N ILE A 211 8.17 -7.82 13.96
CA ILE A 211 7.58 -7.63 12.63
C ILE A 211 7.78 -6.18 12.15
N GLY A 212 7.50 -5.21 13.01
CA GLY A 212 7.70 -3.79 12.67
C GLY A 212 9.17 -3.44 12.45
N GLY A 213 10.06 -3.95 13.30
CA GLY A 213 11.50 -3.75 13.16
C GLY A 213 12.06 -4.34 11.87
N LEU A 214 11.67 -5.57 11.51
CA LEU A 214 12.07 -6.19 10.24
C LEU A 214 11.53 -5.41 9.03
N HIS A 215 10.31 -4.88 9.11
CA HIS A 215 9.73 -4.07 8.05
C HIS A 215 10.48 -2.75 7.85
N VAL A 216 10.80 -2.04 8.94
CA VAL A 216 11.62 -0.82 8.89
C VAL A 216 13.04 -1.12 8.39
N LEU A 217 13.65 -2.21 8.85
CA LEU A 217 14.97 -2.62 8.38
C LEU A 217 14.98 -2.88 6.87
N ALA A 218 13.93 -3.51 6.33
CA ALA A 218 13.80 -3.73 4.89
C ALA A 218 13.73 -2.39 4.13
N HIS A 219 12.92 -1.43 4.60
CA HIS A 219 12.81 -0.11 3.99
C HIS A 219 14.12 0.69 4.07
N LEU A 220 14.77 0.72 5.24
CA LEU A 220 16.04 1.42 5.44
C LEU A 220 17.16 0.84 4.59
N THR A 221 17.27 -0.50 4.55
CA THR A 221 18.26 -1.20 3.72
C THR A 221 18.05 -0.88 2.25
N ALA A 222 16.79 -0.94 1.78
CA ALA A 222 16.48 -0.62 0.40
C ALA A 222 16.78 0.85 0.06
N ALA A 223 16.45 1.80 0.94
CA ALA A 223 16.76 3.20 0.74
C ALA A 223 18.29 3.42 0.63
N LEU A 224 19.08 2.80 1.51
CA LEU A 224 20.55 2.87 1.47
C LEU A 224 21.14 2.24 0.20
N VAL A 225 20.64 1.07 -0.22
CA VAL A 225 21.07 0.41 -1.46
C VAL A 225 20.78 1.31 -2.66
N LEU A 226 19.57 1.86 -2.76
CA LEU A 226 19.19 2.73 -3.88
C LEU A 226 19.99 4.04 -3.89
N MET A 227 20.29 4.58 -2.71
CA MET A 227 21.09 5.80 -2.55
C MET A 227 22.49 5.55 -3.10
N LEU A 228 23.11 4.45 -2.65
CA LEU A 228 24.46 4.08 -3.06
C LEU A 228 24.53 3.74 -4.56
N LEU A 229 23.52 3.06 -5.12
CA LEU A 229 23.43 2.81 -6.56
C LEU A 229 23.34 4.09 -7.38
N MET A 230 22.55 5.07 -6.94
CA MET A 230 22.43 6.36 -7.62
C MET A 230 23.75 7.14 -7.54
N GLU A 231 24.38 7.23 -6.37
CA GLU A 231 25.67 7.91 -6.20
C GLU A 231 26.79 7.23 -6.99
N LEU A 232 26.82 5.89 -7.04
CA LEU A 232 27.74 5.15 -7.91
C LEU A 232 27.48 5.43 -9.39
N GLY A 233 26.22 5.52 -9.81
CA GLY A 233 25.86 5.91 -11.18
C GLY A 233 26.40 7.28 -11.54
N ILE A 234 26.25 8.28 -10.65
CA ILE A 234 26.80 9.63 -10.84
C ILE A 234 28.34 9.57 -10.91
N GLU A 235 29.00 8.83 -10.00
CA GLU A 235 30.46 8.67 -9.99
C GLU A 235 30.98 8.02 -11.30
N ILE A 236 30.30 7.01 -11.82
CA ILE A 236 30.64 6.36 -13.10
C ILE A 236 30.49 7.36 -14.25
N CYS A 237 29.42 8.16 -14.28
CA CYS A 237 29.24 9.19 -15.30
C CYS A 237 30.33 10.26 -15.24
N ILE A 238 30.72 10.72 -14.05
CA ILE A 238 31.82 11.67 -13.87
C ILE A 238 33.14 11.09 -14.40
N ARG A 239 33.46 9.85 -14.03
CA ARG A 239 34.70 9.18 -14.46
C ARG A 239 34.81 8.99 -15.97
N ASN A 240 33.69 8.73 -16.64
CA ASN A 240 33.63 8.56 -18.09
C ASN A 240 33.43 9.89 -18.84
N HIS A 241 33.60 11.04 -18.17
CA HIS A 241 33.43 12.37 -18.76
C HIS A 241 32.04 12.60 -19.38
N LEU A 242 31.00 11.94 -18.85
CA LEU A 242 29.60 12.13 -19.26
C LEU A 242 28.91 13.25 -18.46
N LEU A 243 29.39 13.53 -17.25
CA LEU A 243 28.90 14.60 -16.36
C LEU A 243 30.07 15.37 -15.75
N ALA A 244 29.80 16.60 -15.32
CA ALA A 244 30.73 17.55 -14.70
C ALA A 244 31.93 17.92 -15.61
N THR A 245 31.67 18.20 -16.88
CA THR A 245 32.72 18.46 -17.88
C THR A 245 33.07 19.94 -18.02
N SER A 246 32.11 20.84 -17.82
CA SER A 246 32.26 22.28 -18.15
C SER A 246 31.64 23.24 -17.12
N GLY A 247 31.11 22.73 -16.02
CA GLY A 247 30.61 23.54 -14.90
C GLY A 247 29.07 23.53 -14.80
N TYR A 248 28.48 24.57 -14.21
CA TYR A 248 27.04 24.58 -13.86
C TYR A 248 26.08 24.83 -15.04
N HIS A 249 26.60 25.21 -16.22
CA HIS A 249 25.79 25.72 -17.32
C HIS A 249 26.19 25.22 -18.73
N PRO A 250 26.57 23.93 -18.95
CA PRO A 250 26.97 23.43 -20.26
C PRO A 250 25.91 23.64 -21.33
N LEU A 251 24.64 23.36 -21.01
CA LEU A 251 23.54 23.56 -21.96
C LEU A 251 23.38 25.03 -22.38
N TYR A 252 23.62 25.97 -21.46
CA TYR A 252 23.59 27.40 -21.76
C TYR A 252 24.79 27.82 -22.61
N ASP A 253 25.98 27.29 -22.32
CA ASP A 253 27.18 27.58 -23.10
C ASP A 253 27.07 27.02 -24.53
N TRP A 254 26.51 25.82 -24.67
CA TRP A 254 26.14 25.23 -25.97
C TRP A 254 25.05 26.05 -26.69
N TYR A 255 24.02 26.50 -25.97
CA TYR A 255 23.00 27.37 -26.55
C TYR A 255 23.61 28.67 -27.08
N ARG A 256 24.50 29.30 -26.31
CA ARG A 256 25.17 30.53 -26.71
C ARG A 256 26.08 30.35 -27.91
N SER A 257 26.79 29.22 -28.02
CA SER A 257 27.61 28.92 -29.20
C SER A 257 26.72 28.75 -30.44
N MET A 258 25.66 27.95 -30.34
CA MET A 258 24.71 27.72 -31.44
C MET A 258 23.95 28.99 -31.84
N GLU A 259 23.52 29.79 -30.86
CA GLU A 259 22.85 31.08 -31.06
C GLU A 259 23.78 32.06 -31.80
N SER A 260 25.07 32.09 -31.46
CA SER A 260 26.05 32.95 -32.12
C SER A 260 26.37 32.52 -33.56
N GLU A 261 26.43 31.20 -33.81
CA GLU A 261 26.80 30.64 -35.11
C GLU A 261 25.64 30.69 -36.11
N HIS A 262 24.44 30.31 -35.68
CA HIS A 262 23.29 30.13 -36.57
C HIS A 262 22.35 31.35 -36.59
N PHE A 263 22.39 32.21 -35.57
CA PHE A 263 21.51 33.38 -35.44
C PHE A 263 22.30 34.64 -35.06
N PRO A 264 23.13 35.21 -35.96
CA PRO A 264 23.88 36.43 -35.67
C PRO A 264 22.93 37.60 -35.37
N ASP A 265 23.36 38.54 -34.51
CA ASP A 265 22.59 39.73 -34.13
C ASP A 265 23.17 41.00 -34.77
N PRO A 266 22.95 41.24 -36.08
CA PRO A 266 23.52 42.39 -36.79
C PRO A 266 22.98 43.73 -36.28
N THR A 267 21.83 43.73 -35.60
CA THR A 267 21.20 44.95 -35.07
C THR A 267 21.54 45.22 -33.61
N GLY A 268 22.28 44.34 -32.93
CA GLY A 268 22.57 44.45 -31.50
C GLY A 268 21.32 44.45 -30.61
N LEU A 269 20.22 43.82 -31.05
CA LEU A 269 18.97 43.77 -30.30
C LEU A 269 19.13 43.01 -28.97
N ARG A 270 19.88 41.90 -28.97
CA ARG A 270 20.10 41.08 -27.77
C ARG A 270 20.92 41.83 -26.72
N THR A 271 21.96 42.53 -27.15
CA THR A 271 22.78 43.37 -26.25
C THR A 271 21.95 44.51 -25.67
N ARG A 272 21.06 45.12 -26.45
CA ARG A 272 20.11 46.15 -25.97
C ARG A 272 19.11 45.57 -24.96
N LEU A 273 18.57 44.37 -25.24
CA LEU A 273 17.67 43.67 -24.31
C LEU A 273 18.37 43.31 -23.00
N GLU A 274 19.60 42.81 -23.05
CA GLU A 274 20.41 42.53 -21.86
C GLU A 274 20.61 43.81 -21.02
N GLN A 275 20.94 44.94 -21.65
CA GLN A 275 21.08 46.22 -20.95
C GLN A 275 19.73 46.71 -20.37
N TRP A 276 18.65 46.68 -21.16
CA TRP A 276 17.31 47.11 -20.71
C TRP A 276 16.76 46.26 -19.57
N THR A 277 17.13 44.99 -19.52
CA THR A 277 16.71 44.06 -18.47
C THR A 277 17.71 43.97 -17.31
N LEU A 278 18.76 44.80 -17.29
CA LEU A 278 19.82 44.77 -16.27
C LEU A 278 20.44 43.37 -16.12
N GLY A 279 20.60 42.64 -17.23
CA GLY A 279 21.14 41.28 -17.26
C GLY A 279 20.12 40.18 -16.91
N LEU A 280 18.86 40.52 -16.63
CA LEU A 280 17.83 39.54 -16.29
C LEU A 280 17.48 38.62 -17.48
N TYR A 281 17.46 39.14 -18.71
CA TYR A 281 17.19 38.34 -19.92
C TYR A 281 18.12 37.11 -20.06
N PRO A 282 19.46 37.26 -20.14
CA PRO A 282 20.35 36.12 -20.26
C PRO A 282 20.38 35.27 -18.97
N ALA A 283 20.22 35.89 -17.79
CA ALA A 283 20.15 35.17 -16.52
C ALA A 283 18.93 34.22 -16.47
N CYS A 284 17.76 34.67 -16.90
CA CYS A 284 16.55 33.83 -16.96
C CYS A 284 16.74 32.62 -17.86
N ILE A 285 17.30 32.80 -19.08
CA ILE A 285 17.57 31.69 -19.99
C ILE A 285 18.59 30.72 -19.37
N LYS A 286 19.68 31.25 -18.81
CA LYS A 286 20.74 30.48 -18.16
C LYS A 286 20.22 29.60 -17.02
N TYR A 287 19.43 30.17 -16.11
CA TYR A 287 18.88 29.42 -14.98
C TYR A 287 17.74 28.47 -15.39
N LEU A 288 16.95 28.84 -16.40
CA LEU A 288 15.95 27.93 -16.98
C LEU A 288 16.62 26.68 -17.56
N MET A 289 17.69 26.86 -18.35
CA MET A 289 18.44 25.75 -18.95
C MET A 289 19.11 24.86 -17.90
N SER A 290 19.66 25.43 -16.82
CA SER A 290 20.18 24.63 -15.69
C SER A 290 19.11 23.77 -15.02
N ALA A 291 17.84 24.18 -15.02
CA ALA A 291 16.75 23.36 -14.51
C ALA A 291 16.47 22.12 -15.38
N PHE A 292 16.90 22.12 -16.65
CA PHE A 292 16.85 20.96 -17.55
C PHE A 292 18.13 20.12 -17.52
N ASP A 293 19.21 20.63 -16.92
CA ASP A 293 20.53 19.98 -16.82
C ASP A 293 20.80 19.44 -15.40
N VAL A 294 19.75 18.87 -14.79
CA VAL A 294 19.75 18.43 -13.39
C VAL A 294 20.89 17.47 -13.04
N PRO A 295 21.23 16.44 -13.86
CA PRO A 295 22.36 15.56 -13.58
C PRO A 295 23.72 16.28 -13.54
N GLU A 296 23.94 17.28 -14.41
CA GLU A 296 25.16 18.07 -14.41
C GLU A 296 25.26 18.90 -13.13
N VAL A 297 24.17 19.58 -12.75
CA VAL A 297 24.09 20.37 -11.51
C VAL A 297 24.37 19.48 -10.29
N MET A 298 23.83 18.26 -10.25
CA MET A 298 24.11 17.27 -9.21
C MET A 298 25.59 16.91 -9.17
N ALA A 299 26.18 16.54 -10.32
CA ALA A 299 27.56 16.09 -10.40
C ALA A 299 28.57 17.18 -10.04
N VAL A 300 28.42 18.39 -10.58
CA VAL A 300 29.30 19.53 -10.30
C VAL A 300 29.21 19.95 -8.84
N THR A 301 27.99 20.04 -8.30
CA THR A 301 27.82 20.40 -6.89
C THR A 301 28.37 19.32 -5.96
N ARG A 302 28.17 18.05 -6.29
CA ARG A 302 28.76 16.92 -5.56
C ARG A 302 30.28 17.03 -5.51
N ILE A 303 30.96 17.28 -6.63
CA ILE A 303 32.42 17.46 -6.68
C ILE A 303 32.86 18.61 -5.76
N ASN A 304 32.15 19.75 -5.79
CA ASN A 304 32.47 20.89 -4.94
C ASN A 304 32.26 20.58 -3.44
N ILE A 305 31.17 19.90 -3.08
CA ILE A 305 30.92 19.45 -1.70
C ILE A 305 32.03 18.50 -1.24
N CYS A 306 32.41 17.53 -2.08
CA CYS A 306 33.41 16.53 -1.72
C CYS A 306 34.83 17.09 -1.62
N LYS A 307 35.17 18.14 -2.37
CA LYS A 307 36.49 18.80 -2.31
C LYS A 307 36.58 19.84 -1.19
N ASN A 308 35.58 20.71 -1.09
CA ASN A 308 35.65 21.92 -0.27
C ASN A 308 34.75 21.88 0.98
N GLY A 309 33.98 20.81 1.14
CA GLY A 309 32.99 20.67 2.21
C GLY A 309 31.70 21.41 1.92
N MET A 310 30.60 20.95 2.52
CA MET A 310 29.26 21.49 2.30
C MET A 310 29.12 22.97 2.74
N MET A 311 29.92 23.39 3.74
CA MET A 311 29.93 24.76 4.28
C MET A 311 30.50 25.80 3.30
N SER A 312 31.19 25.36 2.25
CA SER A 312 31.76 26.26 1.23
C SER A 312 30.71 26.81 0.26
N LEU A 313 29.51 26.23 0.22
CA LEU A 313 28.46 26.57 -0.73
C LEU A 313 27.38 27.46 -0.10
N SER A 314 26.75 28.30 -0.93
CA SER A 314 25.59 29.09 -0.48
C SER A 314 24.39 28.17 -0.21
N ARG A 315 23.48 28.62 0.68
CA ARG A 315 22.25 27.89 0.99
C ARG A 315 21.40 27.62 -0.26
N SER A 316 21.34 28.56 -1.19
CA SER A 316 20.59 28.41 -2.44
C SER A 316 21.13 27.26 -3.29
N VAL A 317 22.46 27.12 -3.39
CA VAL A 317 23.11 26.04 -4.15
C VAL A 317 22.87 24.69 -3.48
N LEU A 318 22.92 24.62 -2.15
CA LEU A 318 22.59 23.39 -1.41
C LEU A 318 21.12 22.98 -1.59
N ILE A 319 20.19 23.93 -1.58
CA ILE A 319 18.76 23.65 -1.84
C ILE A 319 18.58 23.11 -3.27
N MET A 320 19.22 23.73 -4.27
CA MET A 320 19.17 23.24 -5.65
C MET A 320 19.75 21.83 -5.76
N TYR A 321 20.86 21.55 -5.09
CA TYR A 321 21.47 20.21 -5.04
C TYR A 321 20.51 19.17 -4.46
N TYR A 322 19.99 19.38 -3.25
CA TYR A 322 19.08 18.41 -2.62
C TYR A 322 17.76 18.25 -3.38
N THR A 323 17.25 19.31 -4.00
CA THR A 323 16.07 19.23 -4.87
C THR A 323 16.35 18.36 -6.09
N SER A 324 17.52 18.52 -6.69
CA SER A 324 17.95 17.74 -7.85
C SER A 324 18.10 16.26 -7.49
N VAL A 325 18.81 15.97 -6.40
CA VAL A 325 18.96 14.60 -5.85
C VAL A 325 17.60 14.00 -5.53
N PHE A 326 16.70 14.76 -4.89
CA PHE A 326 15.36 14.31 -4.54
C PHE A 326 14.58 13.86 -5.77
N ILE A 327 14.55 14.64 -6.85
CA ILE A 327 13.78 14.30 -8.06
C ILE A 327 14.19 12.94 -8.61
N TYR A 328 15.49 12.69 -8.77
CA TYR A 328 16.00 11.42 -9.30
C TYR A 328 15.81 10.27 -8.32
N PHE A 329 16.17 10.48 -7.06
CA PHE A 329 16.06 9.46 -6.03
C PHE A 329 14.61 9.04 -5.79
N TRP A 330 13.68 10.01 -5.80
CA TRP A 330 12.25 9.77 -5.65
C TRP A 330 11.73 8.87 -6.78
N ILE A 331 11.99 9.23 -8.05
CA ILE A 331 11.60 8.41 -9.21
C ILE A 331 12.14 6.98 -9.07
N PHE A 332 13.42 6.83 -8.72
CA PHE A 332 14.08 5.53 -8.62
C PHE A 332 13.57 4.68 -7.45
N SER A 333 13.24 5.32 -6.32
CA SER A 333 12.82 4.67 -5.08
C SER A 333 11.37 4.20 -5.07
N THR A 334 10.47 4.95 -5.70
CA THR A 334 9.02 4.71 -5.63
C THR A 334 8.57 3.27 -5.93
N PRO A 335 9.10 2.55 -6.96
CA PRO A 335 8.71 1.17 -7.22
C PRO A 335 9.05 0.22 -6.07
N VAL A 336 10.21 0.45 -5.43
CA VAL A 336 10.76 -0.43 -4.38
C VAL A 336 9.99 -0.25 -3.09
N VAL A 337 9.56 0.98 -2.77
CA VAL A 337 8.76 1.26 -1.57
C VAL A 337 7.46 0.45 -1.58
N SER A 338 6.69 0.55 -2.67
CA SER A 338 5.45 -0.23 -2.84
C SER A 338 5.68 -1.73 -2.86
N LEU A 339 6.79 -2.19 -3.46
CA LEU A 339 7.12 -3.61 -3.51
C LEU A 339 7.36 -4.18 -2.10
N ILE A 340 8.11 -3.46 -1.26
CA ILE A 340 8.37 -3.89 0.12
C ILE A 340 7.07 -3.90 0.95
N PHE A 341 6.25 -2.85 0.83
CA PHE A 341 4.99 -2.78 1.57
C PHE A 341 3.98 -3.84 1.11
N GLY A 342 3.85 -4.06 -0.19
CA GLY A 342 3.03 -5.14 -0.75
C GLY A 342 3.50 -6.53 -0.32
N SER A 343 4.82 -6.76 -0.31
CA SER A 343 5.42 -8.00 0.19
C SER A 343 5.19 -8.20 1.68
N TYR A 344 5.27 -7.12 2.47
CA TYR A 344 4.94 -7.13 3.89
C TYR A 344 3.48 -7.56 4.13
N LEU A 345 2.52 -6.98 3.42
CA LEU A 345 1.10 -7.35 3.55
C LEU A 345 0.88 -8.82 3.16
N TYR A 346 1.50 -9.28 2.07
CA TYR A 346 1.43 -10.67 1.63
C TYR A 346 1.97 -11.66 2.67
N ILE A 347 3.14 -11.37 3.26
CA ILE A 347 3.73 -12.22 4.29
C ILE A 347 2.87 -12.20 5.55
N CYS A 348 2.42 -11.01 5.98
CA CYS A 348 1.59 -10.82 7.15
C CYS A 348 0.28 -11.61 7.09
N ILE A 349 -0.42 -11.55 5.96
CA ILE A 349 -1.73 -12.20 5.83
C ILE A 349 -1.62 -13.72 5.74
N ASN A 350 -0.65 -14.23 4.98
CA ASN A 350 -0.52 -15.67 4.72
C ASN A 350 0.19 -16.44 5.84
N TRP A 351 1.22 -15.88 6.48
CA TRP A 351 1.98 -16.58 7.52
C TRP A 351 1.57 -16.18 8.94
N PHE A 352 1.24 -14.92 9.17
CA PHE A 352 0.92 -14.42 10.50
C PHE A 352 -0.58 -14.27 10.74
N HIS A 353 -1.41 -14.37 9.69
CA HIS A 353 -2.86 -14.21 9.73
C HIS A 353 -3.26 -12.90 10.43
N ILE A 354 -2.58 -11.82 10.05
CA ILE A 354 -2.84 -10.44 10.46
C ILE A 354 -3.06 -9.56 9.22
N HIS A 355 -3.53 -8.32 9.42
CA HIS A 355 -3.82 -7.37 8.34
C HIS A 355 -4.87 -7.84 7.33
N PHE A 356 -5.91 -8.54 7.79
CA PHE A 356 -6.93 -9.06 6.88
C PHE A 356 -7.68 -7.94 6.13
N ASP A 357 -7.85 -6.79 6.78
CA ASP A 357 -8.49 -5.63 6.20
C ASP A 357 -7.53 -4.92 5.23
N GLU A 358 -6.34 -4.52 5.69
CA GLU A 358 -5.38 -3.76 4.88
C GLU A 358 -4.85 -4.55 3.67
N ALA A 359 -4.61 -5.85 3.83
CA ALA A 359 -4.09 -6.70 2.76
C ALA A 359 -5.11 -6.94 1.64
N PHE A 360 -6.40 -6.78 1.89
CA PHE A 360 -7.43 -6.99 0.86
C PHE A 360 -8.10 -5.68 0.41
N SER A 361 -8.23 -4.70 1.29
CA SER A 361 -8.70 -3.35 0.93
C SER A 361 -7.75 -2.68 -0.06
N SER A 362 -6.44 -2.86 0.11
CA SER A 362 -5.42 -2.35 -0.82
C SER A 362 -5.50 -2.97 -2.23
N LEU A 363 -6.12 -4.16 -2.38
CA LEU A 363 -6.34 -4.80 -3.67
C LEU A 363 -7.60 -4.31 -4.39
N ARG A 364 -8.54 -3.72 -3.64
CA ARG A 364 -9.80 -3.14 -4.15
C ARG A 364 -10.58 -4.13 -5.02
N ILE A 365 -10.75 -5.36 -4.54
CA ILE A 365 -11.37 -6.46 -5.29
C ILE A 365 -12.89 -6.36 -5.16
N ALA A 366 -13.55 -5.78 -6.17
CA ALA A 366 -15.02 -5.67 -6.23
C ALA A 366 -15.74 -6.98 -6.63
N ASN A 367 -14.98 -8.02 -6.95
CA ASN A 367 -15.46 -9.35 -7.34
C ASN A 367 -15.99 -10.14 -6.13
N TYR A 368 -16.41 -11.40 -6.35
CA TYR A 368 -16.89 -12.32 -5.30
C TYR A 368 -18.13 -11.81 -4.56
N LYS A 369 -19.19 -11.51 -5.33
CA LYS A 369 -20.49 -11.11 -4.79
C LYS A 369 -21.35 -12.32 -4.47
N SER A 370 -22.25 -12.19 -3.51
CA SER A 370 -23.22 -13.25 -3.25
C SER A 370 -24.50 -12.69 -2.64
N PHE A 371 -25.59 -13.44 -2.79
CA PHE A 371 -26.89 -13.15 -2.21
C PHE A 371 -27.42 -14.43 -1.54
N THR A 372 -27.98 -14.29 -0.34
CA THR A 372 -28.61 -15.41 0.37
C THR A 372 -30.13 -15.26 0.33
N ARG A 373 -30.81 -16.33 -0.11
CA ARG A 373 -32.25 -16.49 -0.03
C ARG A 373 -32.59 -17.47 1.09
N LEU A 374 -33.45 -17.03 2.01
CA LEU A 374 -34.04 -17.86 3.05
C LEU A 374 -35.44 -18.29 2.62
N HIS A 375 -35.77 -19.55 2.81
CA HIS A 375 -37.09 -20.10 2.54
C HIS A 375 -37.53 -20.94 3.74
N ILE A 376 -38.57 -20.47 4.45
CA ILE A 376 -39.19 -21.21 5.54
C ILE A 376 -40.33 -22.02 4.95
N LYS A 377 -40.20 -23.34 5.01
CA LYS A 377 -41.21 -24.28 4.52
C LYS A 377 -42.43 -24.32 5.44
N LYS A 378 -43.51 -24.93 4.94
CA LYS A 378 -44.76 -25.09 5.70
C LYS A 378 -44.63 -25.97 6.93
N ASP A 379 -43.65 -26.88 6.95
CA ASP A 379 -43.30 -27.75 8.08
C ASP A 379 -42.40 -27.06 9.11
N GLY A 380 -41.96 -25.82 8.84
CA GLY A 380 -41.09 -25.04 9.72
C GLY A 380 -39.60 -25.17 9.40
N ASP A 381 -39.21 -26.02 8.44
CA ASP A 381 -37.81 -26.17 8.04
C ASP A 381 -37.29 -24.90 7.35
N LEU A 382 -36.05 -24.54 7.66
CA LEU A 382 -35.35 -23.41 7.05
C LEU A 382 -34.39 -23.90 5.95
N GLU A 383 -34.69 -23.55 4.70
CA GLU A 383 -33.76 -23.71 3.59
C GLU A 383 -33.00 -22.42 3.32
N ILE A 384 -31.69 -22.55 3.09
CA ILE A 384 -30.78 -21.43 2.84
C ILE A 384 -30.04 -21.69 1.53
N PHE A 385 -30.26 -20.80 0.55
CA PHE A 385 -29.58 -20.83 -0.74
C PHE A 385 -28.69 -19.60 -0.87
N THR A 386 -27.39 -19.80 -1.08
CA THR A 386 -26.47 -18.70 -1.39
C THR A 386 -26.03 -18.81 -2.84
N LEU A 387 -26.31 -17.78 -3.63
CA LEU A 387 -25.85 -17.66 -5.00
C LEU A 387 -24.64 -16.72 -5.03
N ALA A 388 -23.52 -17.19 -5.58
CA ALA A 388 -22.27 -16.45 -5.64
C ALA A 388 -21.88 -16.11 -7.10
N VAL A 389 -21.17 -15.01 -7.27
CA VAL A 389 -20.74 -14.45 -8.55
C VAL A 389 -19.27 -14.01 -8.45
N ASP A 390 -18.41 -14.76 -9.13
CA ASP A 390 -16.95 -14.54 -9.07
C ASP A 390 -16.54 -13.20 -9.67
N LYS A 391 -17.19 -12.78 -10.76
CA LYS A 391 -16.86 -11.55 -11.49
C LYS A 391 -18.09 -10.68 -11.63
N VAL A 392 -18.01 -9.47 -11.09
CA VAL A 392 -19.07 -8.49 -11.25
C VAL A 392 -19.02 -7.86 -12.64
N PRO A 393 -20.18 -7.51 -13.22
CA PRO A 393 -20.23 -6.70 -14.43
C PRO A 393 -19.61 -5.32 -14.15
N LYS A 394 -18.80 -4.84 -15.10
CA LYS A 394 -18.20 -3.50 -15.06
C LYS A 394 -18.88 -2.54 -16.02
N ASP A 395 -19.38 -3.08 -17.12
CA ASP A 395 -20.04 -2.34 -18.18
C ASP A 395 -21.54 -2.62 -18.10
N TRP A 396 -22.29 -1.60 -17.72
CA TRP A 396 -23.74 -1.66 -17.65
C TRP A 396 -24.34 -1.26 -19.00
N LYS A 397 -25.32 -2.01 -19.46
CA LYS A 397 -26.13 -1.68 -20.64
C LYS A 397 -27.59 -1.61 -20.20
N LEU A 398 -28.28 -0.58 -20.69
CA LEU A 398 -29.72 -0.47 -20.48
C LEU A 398 -30.41 -1.68 -21.13
N ASP A 399 -31.31 -2.33 -20.41
CA ASP A 399 -32.12 -3.42 -20.97
C ASP A 399 -33.12 -2.81 -21.98
N PRO A 400 -33.05 -3.13 -23.28
CA PRO A 400 -33.98 -2.61 -24.27
C PRO A 400 -35.44 -2.95 -23.94
N LYS A 401 -35.69 -4.05 -23.22
CA LYS A 401 -37.03 -4.45 -22.79
C LYS A 401 -37.54 -3.61 -21.62
N TRP A 402 -36.64 -3.15 -20.74
CA TRP A 402 -36.97 -2.19 -19.71
C TRP A 402 -37.26 -0.80 -20.31
N GLU A 403 -36.57 -0.43 -21.38
CA GLU A 403 -36.83 0.83 -22.06
C GLU A 403 -38.15 0.81 -22.83
N ALA A 404 -38.45 -0.30 -23.53
CA ALA A 404 -39.63 -0.45 -24.38
C ALA A 404 -40.95 -0.68 -23.61
N GLU A 405 -40.90 -1.05 -22.34
CA GLU A 405 -42.11 -1.26 -21.53
C GLU A 405 -42.74 0.09 -21.12
N GLU A 406 -44.00 0.30 -21.53
CA GLU A 406 -44.78 1.48 -21.18
C GLU A 406 -44.90 1.64 -19.67
N ARG A 407 -44.65 2.86 -19.19
CA ARG A 407 -44.63 3.17 -17.75
C ARG A 407 -45.98 3.73 -17.32
N GLY A 408 -46.69 2.98 -16.47
CA GLY A 408 -47.82 3.52 -15.74
C GLY A 408 -47.36 4.57 -14.71
N PRO A 409 -48.19 5.58 -14.38
CA PRO A 409 -47.88 6.52 -13.31
C PRO A 409 -47.65 5.74 -12.00
N HIS A 410 -46.52 6.02 -11.33
CA HIS A 410 -46.12 5.41 -10.07
C HIS A 410 -45.85 3.89 -10.07
N GLN A 411 -45.63 3.25 -11.22
CA GLN A 411 -45.27 1.82 -11.25
C GLN A 411 -43.83 1.59 -10.75
N LEU A 412 -43.69 0.84 -9.65
CA LEU A 412 -42.40 0.46 -9.08
C LEU A 412 -41.71 -0.60 -9.94
N SER A 413 -40.37 -0.54 -10.04
CA SER A 413 -39.59 -1.43 -10.91
C SER A 413 -39.86 -2.92 -10.69
N HIS A 414 -40.06 -3.36 -9.44
CA HIS A 414 -40.29 -4.78 -9.12
C HIS A 414 -41.67 -5.32 -9.52
N HIS A 415 -42.61 -4.45 -9.92
CA HIS A 415 -43.92 -4.84 -10.46
C HIS A 415 -43.93 -4.93 -11.99
N ARG A 416 -42.80 -4.65 -12.63
CA ARG A 416 -42.67 -4.64 -14.08
C ARG A 416 -42.37 -6.02 -14.63
N ARG A 417 -42.74 -6.27 -15.89
CA ARG A 417 -42.38 -7.51 -16.58
C ARG A 417 -40.87 -7.58 -16.81
N TYR A 418 -40.21 -6.43 -16.99
CA TYR A 418 -38.76 -6.31 -17.07
C TYR A 418 -38.28 -5.34 -15.97
N PRO A 419 -38.00 -5.85 -14.75
CA PRO A 419 -37.66 -5.00 -13.59
C PRO A 419 -36.23 -4.46 -13.60
N SER A 420 -35.33 -5.06 -14.39
CA SER A 420 -33.91 -4.68 -14.48
C SER A 420 -33.71 -3.54 -15.46
N LYS A 421 -33.17 -2.41 -15.01
CA LYS A 421 -32.88 -1.24 -15.84
C LYS A 421 -31.65 -1.44 -16.71
#